data_AF-A0A9W4TCR3-F1
#
_entry.id   AF-A0A9W4TCR3-F1
#
_cell.length_a   1.000
_cell.length_b   1.000
_cell.length_c   1.000
_cell.angle_alpha   90.00
_cell.angle_beta   90.00
_cell.angle_gamma   90.00
#
_symmetry.space_group_name_H-M   'P 1'
#
loop_
_entity.id
_entity.type
_entity.pdbx_description
1 polymer ?
#
loop_
_entity_poly.entity_id
_entity_poly.type
_entity_poly.pdbx_seq_one_letter_code
_entity_poly.pdbx_strand_id
1 'polypeptide(L)'
;KRRLEDSDEENGNRAKKEKLMQLGQQDKELIHDLIEGLDTIDTCDPKFELPQLPRIDKSIVYNRKCYEYLRDFILSDESYVRYYITGNPGIGKTYFGRLMLVELLKRKKQVLIDYKGFTAFIDPTEPKNFLLKIENENEFGQIAQQKSVWCIIDGVNPKVGHDFYGGKIILVSSPKKEIIGGFMKHQGCKQFIMPTWEELE
;
A
#
# COMPACT_ATOMS: atom_id res chain seq x y z
N LYS A 1 -20.64 -50.27 25.86
CA LYS A 1 -21.12 -49.57 24.64
C LYS A 1 -20.11 -48.48 24.30
N ARG A 2 -19.31 -48.66 23.24
CA ARG A 2 -18.52 -47.59 22.60
C ARG A 2 -19.42 -46.91 21.55
N ARG A 3 -19.34 -45.59 21.41
CA ARG A 3 -19.59 -44.76 20.20
C ARG A 3 -19.52 -43.28 20.64
N LEU A 4 -18.50 -42.56 20.17
CA LEU A 4 -18.53 -41.61 19.04
C LEU A 4 -18.99 -40.24 19.53
N GLU A 5 -18.05 -39.31 19.66
CA GLU A 5 -18.26 -37.85 19.60
C GLU A 5 -16.87 -37.20 19.57
N ASP A 6 -16.16 -37.40 18.46
CA ASP A 6 -14.95 -36.65 18.08
C ASP A 6 -15.06 -36.40 16.57
N SER A 7 -15.93 -35.48 16.16
CA SER A 7 -16.01 -35.05 14.74
C SER A 7 -16.35 -33.58 14.51
N ASP A 8 -16.66 -32.81 15.55
CA ASP A 8 -17.26 -31.48 15.35
C ASP A 8 -16.28 -30.31 15.58
N GLU A 9 -15.12 -30.55 16.21
CA GLU A 9 -14.13 -29.49 16.43
C GLU A 9 -13.23 -29.20 15.21
N GLU A 10 -12.99 -30.17 14.32
CA GLU A 10 -12.17 -29.95 13.12
C GLU A 10 -12.89 -29.14 12.03
N ASN A 11 -14.22 -29.28 11.93
CA ASN A 11 -15.01 -28.60 10.90
C ASN A 11 -15.26 -27.11 11.24
N GLY A 12 -15.36 -26.78 12.53
CA GLY A 12 -15.51 -25.40 13.01
C GLY A 12 -14.27 -24.53 12.78
N ASN A 13 -13.08 -25.14 12.81
CA ASN A 13 -11.83 -24.42 12.56
C ASN A 13 -11.56 -24.19 11.06
N ARG A 14 -12.01 -25.08 10.18
CA ARG A 14 -11.91 -24.88 8.72
C ARG A 14 -12.84 -23.75 8.25
N ALA A 15 -14.07 -23.71 8.76
CA ALA A 15 -15.03 -22.64 8.47
C ALA A 15 -14.65 -21.28 9.09
N LYS A 16 -13.95 -21.27 10.24
CA LYS A 16 -13.39 -20.02 10.81
C LYS A 16 -12.15 -19.52 10.06
N LYS A 17 -11.37 -20.42 9.44
CA LYS A 17 -10.27 -20.03 8.53
C LYS A 17 -10.76 -19.47 7.19
N GLU A 18 -11.97 -19.84 6.77
CA GLU A 18 -12.62 -19.36 5.54
C GLU A 18 -13.46 -18.09 5.72
N LYS A 19 -13.65 -17.62 6.96
CA LYS A 19 -14.34 -16.33 7.23
C LYS A 19 -13.36 -15.14 7.25
N LEU A 20 -12.33 -15.21 6.41
CA LEU A 20 -11.57 -14.05 5.95
C LEU A 20 -12.54 -13.25 5.07
N MET A 21 -13.06 -12.13 5.58
CA MET A 21 -14.07 -11.36 4.86
C MET A 21 -13.50 -10.86 3.54
N GLN A 22 -14.00 -11.46 2.47
CA GLN A 22 -13.53 -11.22 1.13
C GLN A 22 -13.87 -9.80 0.71
N LEU A 23 -12.93 -9.15 0.04
CA LEU A 23 -13.15 -7.88 -0.65
C LEU A 23 -14.40 -8.00 -1.57
N GLY A 24 -15.18 -6.93 -1.72
CA GLY A 24 -16.34 -6.95 -2.61
C GLY A 24 -15.94 -7.36 -4.03
N GLN A 25 -16.78 -8.12 -4.74
CA GLN A 25 -16.42 -8.71 -6.04
C GLN A 25 -15.85 -7.67 -7.02
N GLN A 26 -16.48 -6.50 -7.12
CA GLN A 26 -16.01 -5.39 -7.95
C GLN A 26 -14.64 -4.86 -7.52
N ASP A 27 -14.40 -4.72 -6.22
CA ASP A 27 -13.12 -4.21 -5.72
C ASP A 27 -11.99 -5.23 -5.99
N LYS A 28 -12.29 -6.53 -5.96
CA LYS A 28 -11.33 -7.58 -6.34
C LYS A 28 -10.97 -7.51 -7.81
N GLU A 29 -11.98 -7.38 -8.67
CA GLU A 29 -11.80 -7.26 -10.12
C GLU A 29 -10.87 -6.09 -10.45
N LEU A 30 -11.08 -4.91 -9.85
CA LEU A 30 -10.21 -3.75 -10.05
C LEU A 30 -8.75 -4.00 -9.65
N ILE A 31 -8.51 -4.73 -8.56
CA ILE A 31 -7.14 -5.09 -8.13
C ILE A 31 -6.54 -6.17 -9.04
N HIS A 32 -7.33 -7.15 -9.48
CA HIS A 32 -6.88 -8.16 -10.44
C HIS A 32 -6.51 -7.51 -11.78
N ASP A 33 -7.35 -6.61 -12.29
CA ASP A 33 -7.10 -5.87 -13.53
C ASP A 33 -5.81 -5.04 -13.45
N LEU A 34 -5.56 -4.39 -12.30
CA LEU A 34 -4.27 -3.71 -12.06
C LEU A 34 -3.11 -4.70 -12.19
N ILE A 35 -3.20 -5.87 -11.53
CA ILE A 35 -2.08 -6.82 -11.49
C ILE A 35 -1.83 -7.46 -12.85
N GLU A 36 -2.89 -7.82 -13.58
CA GLU A 36 -2.80 -8.35 -14.95
C GLU A 36 -2.27 -7.31 -15.93
N GLY A 37 -2.58 -6.04 -15.72
CA GLY A 37 -2.13 -4.93 -16.56
C GLY A 37 -0.75 -4.36 -16.22
N LEU A 38 -0.04 -4.84 -15.19
CA LEU A 38 1.22 -4.22 -14.72
C LEU A 38 2.25 -4.05 -15.84
N ASP A 39 2.41 -5.06 -16.69
CA ASP A 39 3.41 -5.06 -17.76
C ASP A 39 3.12 -4.02 -18.86
N THR A 40 1.89 -3.53 -18.94
CA THR A 40 1.48 -2.47 -19.89
C THR A 40 1.70 -1.05 -19.37
N ILE A 41 1.96 -0.88 -18.07
CA ILE A 41 2.12 0.43 -17.45
C ILE A 41 3.60 0.76 -17.37
N ASP A 42 4.16 1.57 -18.28
CA ASP A 42 5.53 2.05 -18.12
C ASP A 42 5.56 3.32 -17.24
N THR A 43 6.08 3.21 -16.01
CA THR A 43 6.19 4.36 -15.09
C THR A 43 7.42 5.23 -15.37
N CYS A 44 8.26 4.86 -16.34
CA CYS A 44 9.33 5.69 -16.87
C CYS A 44 8.86 6.58 -18.02
N ASP A 45 7.72 6.28 -18.64
CA ASP A 45 7.18 7.12 -19.71
C ASP A 45 6.87 8.53 -19.18
N PRO A 46 7.08 9.60 -19.99
CA PRO A 46 6.71 10.96 -19.61
C PRO A 46 5.22 11.11 -19.25
N LYS A 47 4.39 10.21 -19.75
CA LYS A 47 2.96 10.18 -19.54
C LYS A 47 2.48 8.73 -19.58
N PHE A 48 1.80 8.29 -18.53
CA PHE A 48 1.24 6.93 -18.44
C PHE A 48 -0.14 6.93 -17.80
N GLU A 49 -0.90 5.84 -17.99
CA GLU A 49 -2.22 5.67 -17.38
C GLU A 49 -2.12 4.78 -16.15
N LEU A 50 -2.75 5.21 -15.06
CA LEU A 50 -2.98 4.39 -13.88
C LEU A 50 -4.40 3.81 -13.95
N PRO A 51 -4.54 2.48 -13.83
CA PRO A 51 -5.85 1.83 -13.88
C PRO A 51 -6.67 2.20 -12.65
N GLN A 52 -7.99 2.09 -12.78
CA GLN A 52 -8.93 2.36 -11.70
C GLN A 52 -8.63 1.47 -10.48
N LEU A 53 -8.77 2.04 -9.29
CA LEU A 53 -8.73 1.31 -8.02
C LEU A 53 -10.08 1.47 -7.30
N PRO A 54 -10.36 0.64 -6.29
CA PRO A 54 -11.51 0.84 -5.43
C PRO A 54 -11.56 2.28 -4.91
N ARG A 55 -12.64 3.01 -5.21
CA ARG A 55 -12.85 4.43 -4.82
C ARG A 55 -11.89 5.45 -5.45
N ILE A 56 -11.06 5.07 -6.41
CA ILE A 56 -10.15 6.00 -7.11
C ILE A 56 -10.27 5.75 -8.62
N ASP A 57 -10.66 6.77 -9.37
CA ASP A 57 -10.82 6.65 -10.81
C ASP A 57 -9.47 6.40 -11.52
N LYS A 58 -9.58 5.88 -12.75
CA LYS A 58 -8.45 5.85 -13.67
C LYS A 58 -7.90 7.26 -13.88
N SER A 59 -6.60 7.37 -14.08
CA SER A 59 -5.96 8.69 -14.17
C SER A 59 -4.77 8.67 -15.11
N ILE A 60 -4.66 9.71 -15.92
CA ILE A 60 -3.45 9.98 -16.70
C ILE A 60 -2.47 10.72 -15.79
N VAL A 61 -1.25 10.20 -15.68
CA VAL A 61 -0.18 10.79 -14.88
C VAL A 61 0.89 11.33 -15.81
N TYR A 62 1.32 12.57 -15.53
CA TYR A 62 2.53 13.13 -16.10
C TYR A 62 3.69 12.80 -15.18
N ASN A 63 4.70 12.09 -15.69
CA ASN A 63 5.83 11.65 -14.91
C ASN A 63 6.76 12.83 -14.62
N ARG A 64 6.79 13.25 -13.36
CA ARG A 64 7.57 14.40 -12.92
C ARG A 64 8.99 13.94 -12.61
N LYS A 65 10.00 14.77 -12.88
CA LYS A 65 11.41 14.47 -12.50
C LYS A 65 11.56 14.09 -11.01
N CYS A 66 10.74 14.69 -10.14
CA CYS A 66 10.75 14.33 -8.71
C CYS A 66 10.23 12.91 -8.43
N TYR A 67 9.37 12.33 -9.27
CA TYR A 67 8.89 10.97 -9.10
C TYR A 67 10.00 9.96 -9.33
N GLU A 68 10.78 10.13 -10.40
CA GLU A 68 11.94 9.30 -10.70
C GLU A 68 12.93 9.30 -9.53
N TYR A 69 13.36 10.49 -9.09
CA TYR A 69 14.26 10.62 -7.95
C TYR A 69 13.73 9.96 -6.67
N LEU A 70 12.46 10.22 -6.31
CA LEU A 70 11.86 9.66 -5.09
C LEU A 70 11.70 8.15 -5.18
N ARG A 71 11.25 7.63 -6.33
CA ARG A 71 11.09 6.20 -6.59
C ARG A 71 12.44 5.50 -6.43
N ASP A 72 13.45 5.98 -7.12
CA ASP A 72 14.75 5.32 -7.16
C ASP A 72 15.44 5.37 -5.80
N PHE A 73 15.34 6.50 -5.08
CA PHE A 73 15.81 6.60 -3.70
C PHE A 73 15.11 5.57 -2.81
N ILE A 74 13.78 5.52 -2.79
CA ILE A 74 13.02 4.67 -1.86
C ILE A 74 13.25 3.18 -2.14
N LEU A 75 13.32 2.80 -3.42
CA LEU A 75 13.52 1.40 -3.82
C LEU A 75 14.94 0.91 -3.57
N SER A 76 15.94 1.80 -3.62
CA SER A 76 17.36 1.46 -3.38
C SER A 76 17.78 1.59 -1.91
N ASP A 77 17.05 2.37 -1.11
CA ASP A 77 17.42 2.63 0.27
C ASP A 77 17.20 1.42 1.18
N GLU A 78 18.17 1.11 2.02
CA GLU A 78 18.07 0.07 3.07
C GLU A 78 18.10 0.65 4.49
N SER A 79 18.31 1.96 4.62
CA SER A 79 18.54 2.61 5.91
C SER A 79 17.26 3.02 6.62
N TYR A 80 16.22 3.38 5.85
CA TYR A 80 14.95 3.85 6.38
C TYR A 80 13.84 2.82 6.21
N VAL A 81 12.94 2.79 7.20
CA VAL A 81 11.72 1.97 7.17
C VAL A 81 10.47 2.82 7.00
N ARG A 82 10.59 4.15 7.10
CA ARG A 82 9.49 5.09 6.95
C ARG A 82 9.89 6.23 6.01
N TYR A 83 9.09 6.46 5.00
CA TYR A 83 9.22 7.55 4.04
C TYR A 83 7.97 8.41 4.13
N TYR A 84 8.13 9.68 4.47
CA TYR A 84 7.05 10.65 4.48
C TYR A 84 7.16 11.59 3.29
N ILE A 85 6.23 11.47 2.35
CA ILE A 85 6.16 12.28 1.13
C ILE A 85 5.07 13.32 1.29
N THR A 86 5.47 14.59 1.31
CA THR A 86 4.59 15.73 1.57
C THR A 86 4.71 16.80 0.49
N GLY A 87 3.87 17.82 0.57
CA GLY A 87 3.81 18.93 -0.39
C GLY A 87 2.41 19.51 -0.49
N ASN A 88 2.26 20.56 -1.28
CA ASN A 88 1.00 21.29 -1.42
C ASN A 88 -0.15 20.39 -1.94
N PRO A 89 -1.41 20.69 -1.58
CA PRO A 89 -2.56 20.03 -2.20
C PRO A 89 -2.48 20.10 -3.74
N GLY A 90 -2.89 19.04 -4.43
CA GLY A 90 -2.85 18.97 -5.90
C GLY A 90 -1.47 18.74 -6.52
N ILE A 91 -0.39 18.64 -5.73
CA ILE A 91 0.97 18.47 -6.27
C ILE A 91 1.27 17.06 -6.83
N GLY A 92 0.29 16.15 -6.85
CA GLY A 92 0.46 14.79 -7.37
C GLY A 92 1.01 13.77 -6.37
N LYS A 93 0.84 14.01 -5.08
CA LYS A 93 1.18 13.06 -4.00
C LYS A 93 0.52 11.68 -4.20
N THR A 94 -0.81 11.65 -4.33
CA THR A 94 -1.59 10.42 -4.59
C THR A 94 -1.12 9.67 -5.84
N TYR A 95 -0.77 10.38 -6.92
CA TYR A 95 -0.24 9.76 -8.13
C TYR A 95 1.10 9.08 -7.87
N PHE A 96 1.99 9.68 -7.08
CA PHE A 96 3.23 9.02 -6.68
C PHE A 96 2.99 7.78 -5.81
N GLY A 97 2.04 7.83 -4.87
CA GLY A 97 1.66 6.64 -4.09
C GLY A 97 1.20 5.48 -4.98
N ARG A 98 0.38 5.77 -6.00
CA ARG A 98 -0.05 4.77 -6.99
C ARG A 98 1.05 4.31 -7.93
N LEU A 99 1.97 5.20 -8.33
CA LEU A 99 3.18 4.84 -9.07
C LEU A 99 4.00 3.83 -8.26
N MET A 100 4.22 4.10 -6.97
CA MET A 100 4.95 3.18 -6.09
C MET A 100 4.23 1.83 -5.94
N LEU A 101 2.90 1.81 -5.92
CA LEU A 101 2.13 0.55 -5.93
C LEU A 101 2.46 -0.29 -7.17
N VAL A 102 2.41 0.30 -8.37
CA VAL A 102 2.76 -0.38 -9.63
C VAL A 102 4.19 -0.91 -9.58
N GLU A 103 5.15 -0.06 -9.19
CA GLU A 103 6.56 -0.41 -9.14
C GLU A 103 6.85 -1.55 -8.15
N LEU A 104 6.22 -1.55 -6.99
CA LEU A 104 6.37 -2.59 -5.98
C LEU A 104 5.76 -3.92 -6.45
N LEU A 105 4.57 -3.89 -7.05
CA LEU A 105 3.91 -5.10 -7.56
C LEU A 105 4.66 -5.70 -8.75
N LYS A 106 5.21 -4.89 -9.66
CA LYS A 106 6.12 -5.35 -10.72
C LYS A 106 7.33 -6.10 -10.17
N ARG A 107 7.88 -5.62 -9.04
CA ARG A 107 8.99 -6.27 -8.31
C ARG A 107 8.53 -7.42 -7.41
N LYS A 108 7.29 -7.88 -7.57
CA LYS A 108 6.67 -8.97 -6.82
C LYS A 108 6.75 -8.77 -5.29
N LYS A 109 6.63 -7.51 -4.84
CA LYS A 109 6.58 -7.18 -3.42
C LYS A 109 5.16 -7.33 -2.89
N GLN A 110 5.06 -7.74 -1.62
CA GLN A 110 3.82 -7.72 -0.87
C GLN A 110 3.49 -6.28 -0.47
N VAL A 111 2.26 -5.83 -0.75
CA VAL A 111 1.87 -4.43 -0.55
C VAL A 111 0.60 -4.33 0.29
N LEU A 112 0.65 -3.56 1.37
CA LEU A 112 -0.50 -3.16 2.18
C LEU A 112 -0.87 -1.71 1.82
N ILE A 113 -2.00 -1.53 1.15
CA ILE A 113 -2.50 -0.20 0.77
C ILE A 113 -3.54 0.28 1.77
N ASP A 114 -3.48 1.56 2.13
CA ASP A 114 -4.44 2.21 3.00
C ASP A 114 -4.74 3.64 2.55
N TYR A 115 -5.98 3.89 2.19
CA TYR A 115 -6.45 5.21 1.82
C TYR A 115 -7.92 5.35 2.17
N LYS A 116 -8.49 6.54 1.92
CA LYS A 116 -9.85 6.85 2.37
C LYS A 116 -10.87 5.83 1.86
N GLY A 117 -11.42 5.04 2.79
CA GLY A 117 -12.49 4.09 2.53
C GLY A 117 -12.05 2.74 1.96
N PHE A 118 -10.74 2.45 1.92
CA PHE A 118 -10.22 1.18 1.42
C PHE A 118 -8.86 0.83 2.04
N THR A 119 -8.76 -0.40 2.56
CA THR A 119 -7.52 -0.97 3.08
C THR A 119 -7.43 -2.42 2.63
N ALA A 120 -6.33 -2.80 1.97
CA ALA A 120 -6.15 -4.16 1.49
C ALA A 120 -4.67 -4.57 1.45
N PHE A 121 -4.43 -5.84 1.70
CA PHE A 121 -3.14 -6.50 1.51
C PHE A 121 -3.15 -7.27 0.18
N ILE A 122 -2.10 -7.09 -0.60
CA ILE A 122 -1.89 -7.68 -1.92
C ILE A 122 -0.59 -8.48 -1.90
N ASP A 123 -0.67 -9.76 -2.24
CA ASP A 123 0.48 -10.62 -2.47
C ASP A 123 0.50 -11.13 -3.92
N PRO A 124 1.34 -10.54 -4.79
CA PRO A 124 1.44 -10.93 -6.20
C PRO A 124 2.27 -12.22 -6.42
N THR A 125 2.77 -12.87 -5.36
CA THR A 125 3.56 -14.11 -5.45
C THR A 125 2.72 -15.37 -5.27
N GLU A 126 1.55 -15.24 -4.62
CA GLU A 126 0.63 -16.34 -4.38
C GLU A 126 -0.26 -16.64 -5.61
N PRO A 127 -0.73 -17.89 -5.78
CA PRO A 127 -1.65 -18.25 -6.85
C PRO A 127 -2.89 -17.35 -6.87
N LYS A 128 -3.24 -16.84 -8.06
CA LYS A 128 -4.34 -15.90 -8.30
C LYS A 128 -4.15 -14.52 -7.66
N ASN A 129 -2.94 -14.12 -7.25
CA ASN A 129 -2.67 -12.84 -6.61
C ASN A 129 -3.50 -12.65 -5.33
N PHE A 130 -3.02 -13.23 -4.22
CA PHE A 130 -3.77 -13.24 -2.96
C PHE A 130 -4.11 -11.81 -2.51
N LEU A 131 -5.39 -11.62 -2.19
CA LEU A 131 -5.97 -10.32 -1.85
C LEU A 131 -6.82 -10.44 -0.59
N LEU A 132 -6.47 -9.63 0.41
CA LEU A 132 -7.12 -9.63 1.71
C LEU A 132 -7.58 -8.21 2.06
N LYS A 133 -8.88 -8.06 2.34
CA LYS A 133 -9.43 -6.82 2.90
C LYS A 133 -9.03 -6.70 4.36
N ILE A 134 -8.57 -5.52 4.78
CA ILE A 134 -8.19 -5.24 6.17
C ILE A 134 -9.22 -4.32 6.79
N GLU A 135 -9.84 -4.74 7.90
CA GLU A 135 -10.96 -4.00 8.50
C GLU A 135 -10.60 -3.32 9.82
N ASN A 136 -9.53 -3.76 10.49
CA ASN A 136 -9.15 -3.24 11.80
C ASN A 136 -7.65 -2.92 11.90
N GLU A 137 -7.31 -2.06 12.86
CA GLU A 137 -5.94 -1.55 13.05
C GLU A 137 -4.97 -2.62 13.56
N ASN A 138 -5.45 -3.60 14.33
CA ASN A 138 -4.59 -4.66 14.84
C ASN A 138 -4.11 -5.58 13.71
N GLU A 139 -5.01 -5.99 12.82
CA GLU A 139 -4.66 -6.76 11.62
C GLU A 139 -3.74 -5.97 10.69
N PHE A 140 -4.02 -4.68 10.49
CA PHE A 140 -3.11 -3.79 9.76
C PHE A 140 -1.71 -3.81 10.37
N GLY A 141 -1.60 -3.61 11.67
CA GLY A 141 -0.33 -3.58 12.39
C GLY A 141 0.44 -4.90 12.28
N GLN A 142 -0.25 -6.04 12.41
CA GLN A 142 0.35 -7.37 12.29
C GLN A 142 0.94 -7.62 10.90
N ILE A 143 0.22 -7.24 9.84
CA ILE A 143 0.71 -7.38 8.45
C ILE A 143 1.84 -6.40 8.19
N ALA A 144 1.66 -5.13 8.55
CA ALA A 144 2.67 -4.09 8.35
C ALA A 144 3.99 -4.45 9.04
N GLN A 145 3.95 -5.15 10.18
CA GLN A 145 5.13 -5.52 10.97
C GLN A 145 6.04 -6.53 10.25
N GLN A 146 5.54 -7.21 9.20
CA GLN A 146 6.31 -8.16 8.42
C GLN A 146 7.34 -7.42 7.55
N LYS A 147 8.63 -7.78 7.67
CA LYS A 147 9.74 -7.10 6.99
C LYS A 147 9.65 -7.13 5.45
N SER A 148 8.96 -8.11 4.89
CA SER A 148 8.74 -8.25 3.44
C SER A 148 7.67 -7.29 2.90
N VAL A 149 6.84 -6.73 3.77
CA VAL A 149 5.67 -5.93 3.39
C VAL A 149 6.04 -4.47 3.22
N TRP A 150 5.50 -3.88 2.15
CA TRP A 150 5.52 -2.45 1.89
C TRP A 150 4.14 -1.87 2.12
N CYS A 151 4.02 -0.87 2.98
CA CYS A 151 2.77 -0.17 3.26
C CYS A 151 2.74 1.14 2.47
N ILE A 152 1.65 1.41 1.75
CA ILE A 152 1.40 2.70 1.10
C ILE A 152 0.18 3.31 1.74
N ILE A 153 0.35 4.43 2.43
CA ILE A 153 -0.69 5.12 3.18
C ILE A 153 -0.95 6.47 2.52
N ASP A 154 -2.14 6.70 1.97
CA ASP A 154 -2.50 7.94 1.28
C ASP A 154 -3.59 8.72 2.02
N GLY A 155 -3.22 9.89 2.54
CA GLY A 155 -4.14 10.88 3.07
C GLY A 155 -4.89 10.49 4.35
N VAL A 156 -4.59 9.33 4.94
CA VAL A 156 -5.19 8.81 6.19
C VAL A 156 -4.14 8.73 7.31
N ASN A 157 -4.61 8.63 8.56
CA ASN A 157 -3.73 8.47 9.71
C ASN A 157 -3.05 7.09 9.65
N PRO A 158 -1.72 7.01 9.81
CA PRO A 158 -1.04 5.73 9.94
C PRO A 158 -1.56 4.96 11.15
N LYS A 159 -1.96 3.70 10.93
CA LYS A 159 -2.43 2.78 11.98
C LYS A 159 -1.27 2.06 12.69
N VAL A 160 -0.10 2.68 12.73
CA VAL A 160 1.13 2.14 13.33
C VAL A 160 1.73 3.13 14.33
N GLY A 161 2.25 2.58 15.42
CA GLY A 161 2.87 3.34 16.50
C GLY A 161 4.28 3.85 16.19
N HIS A 162 4.86 4.52 17.18
CA HIS A 162 6.25 4.98 17.17
C HIS A 162 7.25 3.83 17.39
N ASP A 163 6.77 2.70 17.86
CA ASP A 163 7.50 1.43 18.11
C ASP A 163 7.49 0.50 16.90
N PHE A 164 6.92 0.90 15.77
CA PHE A 164 6.94 0.09 14.55
C PHE A 164 8.34 0.06 13.91
N TYR A 165 8.93 -1.13 13.82
CA TYR A 165 10.25 -1.45 13.23
C TYR A 165 10.17 -2.55 12.16
N GLY A 166 8.97 -2.78 11.61
CA GLY A 166 8.67 -3.91 10.74
C GLY A 166 8.98 -3.65 9.27
N GLY A 167 7.95 -3.83 8.42
CA GLY A 167 8.01 -3.54 6.99
C GLY A 167 8.28 -2.07 6.69
N LYS A 168 8.31 -1.74 5.40
CA LYS A 168 8.55 -0.36 4.95
C LYS A 168 7.24 0.39 4.81
N ILE A 169 7.21 1.68 5.13
CA ILE A 169 6.01 2.53 5.01
C ILE A 169 6.32 3.73 4.13
N ILE A 170 5.48 3.95 3.13
CA ILE A 170 5.43 5.14 2.30
C ILE A 170 4.15 5.88 2.68
N LEU A 171 4.27 6.92 3.50
CA LEU A 171 3.18 7.80 3.85
C LEU A 171 3.16 8.98 2.88
N VAL A 172 2.05 9.12 2.18
CA VAL A 172 1.78 10.19 1.23
C VAL A 172 0.68 11.07 1.83
N SER A 173 1.01 12.28 2.25
CA SER A 173 0.00 13.16 2.87
C SER A 173 0.42 14.62 2.85
N SER A 174 -0.57 15.52 2.85
CA SER A 174 -0.32 16.94 3.10
C SER A 174 0.20 17.15 4.53
N PRO A 175 0.90 18.25 4.84
CA PRO A 175 1.48 18.46 6.16
C PRO A 175 0.41 18.80 7.20
N LYS A 176 -0.27 17.77 7.73
CA LYS A 176 -1.18 17.87 8.87
C LYS A 176 -0.47 17.38 10.12
N LYS A 177 -0.30 18.26 11.12
CA LYS A 177 0.42 17.95 12.37
C LYS A 177 -0.06 16.67 13.06
N GLU A 178 -1.37 16.42 13.02
CA GLU A 178 -2.01 15.22 13.61
C GLU A 178 -1.53 13.91 12.96
N ILE A 179 -1.32 13.92 11.64
CA ILE A 179 -0.81 12.76 10.87
C ILE A 179 0.69 12.58 11.10
N ILE A 180 1.43 13.69 11.17
CA ILE A 180 2.91 13.70 11.12
C ILE A 180 3.53 13.38 12.49
N GLY A 181 2.93 13.88 13.57
CA GLY A 181 3.59 13.98 14.87
C GLY A 181 4.02 12.63 15.48
N GLY A 182 3.24 11.57 15.31
CA GLY A 182 3.60 10.22 15.75
C GLY A 182 4.51 9.49 14.76
N PHE A 183 4.25 9.66 13.46
CA PHE A 183 4.96 8.96 12.39
C PHE A 183 6.45 9.36 12.31
N MET A 184 6.74 10.65 12.41
CA MET A 184 8.09 11.22 12.29
C MET A 184 8.98 11.04 13.51
N LYS A 185 8.44 10.61 14.66
CA LYS A 185 9.24 10.39 15.89
C LYS A 185 10.16 9.17 15.82
N HIS A 186 9.94 8.29 14.85
CA HIS A 186 10.77 7.10 14.65
C HIS A 186 12.13 7.50 14.03
N GLN A 187 13.23 6.98 14.57
CA GLN A 187 14.59 7.33 14.11
C GLN A 187 14.87 6.91 12.66
N GLY A 188 14.23 5.83 12.19
CA GLY A 188 14.30 5.35 10.79
C GLY A 188 13.32 6.03 9.84
N CYS A 189 13.01 7.32 10.03
CA CYS A 189 12.08 8.08 9.19
C CYS A 189 12.79 9.10 8.31
N LYS A 190 12.46 9.12 7.01
CA LYS A 190 12.95 10.09 6.02
C LYS A 190 11.80 10.89 5.45
N GLN A 191 11.90 12.22 5.48
CA GLN A 191 10.90 13.11 4.89
C GLN A 191 11.38 13.65 3.54
N PHE A 192 10.45 13.75 2.60
CA PHE A 192 10.60 14.39 1.30
C PHE A 192 9.47 15.40 1.06
N ILE A 193 9.83 16.56 0.52
CA ILE A 193 8.86 17.58 0.08
C ILE A 193 8.87 17.57 -1.44
N MET A 194 7.71 17.30 -2.05
CA MET A 194 7.55 17.39 -3.48
C MET A 194 7.64 18.86 -3.93
N PRO A 195 8.47 19.18 -4.94
CA PRO A 195 8.57 20.53 -5.49
C PRO A 195 7.26 20.94 -6.16
N THR A 196 7.07 22.24 -6.42
CA THR A 196 5.94 22.75 -7.21
C THR A 196 6.05 22.33 -8.68
N TRP A 197 5.01 22.55 -9.48
CA TRP A 197 5.02 22.20 -10.92
C TRP A 197 6.03 23.03 -11.73
N GLU A 198 6.45 24.18 -11.23
CA GLU A 198 7.27 25.16 -11.95
C GLU A 198 8.77 25.02 -11.69
N GLU A 199 9.18 24.25 -10.69
CA GLU A 199 10.58 24.27 -10.23
C GLU A 199 11.56 23.37 -11.01
N LEU A 200 11.10 22.54 -11.96
CA LEU A 200 11.99 21.68 -12.77
C LEU A 200 11.39 21.33 -14.14
N GLU A 201 11.37 22.28 -15.08
CA GLU A 201 11.48 21.95 -16.52
C GLU A 201 12.90 21.49 -16.89
#